data_AF-A0A2P2C5I7-F1
#
_entry.id   AF-A0A2P2C5I7-F1
#
_cell.length_a   1.000
_cell.length_b   1.000
_cell.length_c   1.000
_cell.angle_alpha   90.00
_cell.angle_beta   90.00
_cell.angle_gamma   90.00
#
_symmetry.space_group_name_H-M   'P 1'
#
loop_
_entity.id
_entity.type
_entity.pdbx_description
1 polymer ?
#
loop_
_entity_poly.entity_id
_entity_poly.type
_entity_poly.pdbx_seq_one_letter_code
_entity_poly.pdbx_strand_id
1 'polypeptide(L)'
;MVSSGRYRQRQQGALTRCGASSSAFGLSIGVPSVGTSPGLAGKRWGGIGGAVVGVTLSAVGVEAMKDYVRAHRVPWPNADSTTARKHRKTAYNLYQIWMTRKKTGNKDLFKYGITRLALGKGRPQSQIGTCNRNAAVVKDSCHWRWVRVHIAGWYRARGWEATYCARYVARKNHRPLGMKRCV
;
A
#
# COMPACT_ATOMS: atom_id res chain seq x y z
N MET A 1 -51.25 -29.06 25.80
CA MET A 1 -51.58 -29.81 24.58
C MET A 1 -50.35 -29.87 23.71
N VAL A 2 -49.93 -31.09 23.40
CA VAL A 2 -48.68 -31.48 22.76
C VAL A 2 -48.85 -31.42 21.23
N SER A 3 -47.90 -30.88 20.49
CA SER A 3 -47.67 -31.35 19.13
C SER A 3 -46.23 -31.14 18.69
N SER A 4 -45.54 -32.27 18.60
CA SER A 4 -44.16 -32.46 18.20
C SER A 4 -44.14 -32.95 16.74
N GLY A 5 -43.13 -32.57 15.97
CA GLY A 5 -42.64 -33.40 14.86
C GLY A 5 -42.37 -32.64 13.56
N ARG A 6 -41.12 -32.67 13.09
CA ARG A 6 -40.60 -33.72 12.19
C ARG A 6 -39.14 -33.43 11.82
N TYR A 7 -38.27 -34.33 12.27
CA TYR A 7 -36.92 -34.52 11.77
C TYR A 7 -36.97 -35.06 10.32
N ARG A 8 -36.09 -34.57 9.44
CA ARG A 8 -35.72 -35.26 8.18
C ARG A 8 -34.21 -35.48 8.16
N GLN A 9 -33.84 -36.75 8.40
CA GLN A 9 -32.57 -37.34 7.98
C GLN A 9 -32.64 -37.78 6.52
N ARG A 10 -31.60 -37.48 5.75
CA ARG A 10 -31.10 -38.20 4.56
C ARG A 10 -29.70 -37.63 4.27
N GLN A 11 -28.72 -38.35 3.79
CA GLN A 11 -28.40 -39.77 3.72
C GLN A 11 -26.88 -39.79 3.44
N GLN A 12 -26.19 -40.79 3.96
CA GLN A 12 -24.74 -40.98 3.83
C GLN A 12 -24.41 -41.47 2.41
N GLY A 13 -23.36 -40.89 1.82
CA GLY A 13 -22.66 -41.42 0.65
C GLY A 13 -21.19 -41.51 0.98
N ALA A 14 -20.73 -42.70 1.34
CA ALA A 14 -19.32 -43.06 1.46
C ALA A 14 -18.84 -43.60 0.11
N LEU A 15 -17.71 -43.10 -0.41
CA LEU A 15 -16.82 -43.88 -1.27
C LEU A 15 -15.36 -43.46 -1.06
N THR A 16 -14.58 -44.52 -0.89
CA THR A 16 -13.18 -44.68 -0.52
C THR A 16 -12.22 -44.34 -1.67
N ARG A 17 -11.06 -43.72 -1.41
CA ARG A 17 -9.72 -44.31 -1.60
C ARG A 17 -8.54 -43.33 -1.47
N CYS A 18 -7.59 -43.82 -0.68
CA CYS A 18 -6.14 -43.67 -0.61
C CYS A 18 -5.42 -42.81 -1.65
N GLY A 19 -4.42 -42.06 -1.17
CA GLY A 19 -3.34 -41.51 -1.99
C GLY A 19 -2.41 -40.64 -1.15
N ALA A 20 -1.28 -41.22 -0.73
CA ALA A 20 -0.22 -40.56 0.02
C ALA A 20 0.60 -39.58 -0.85
N SER A 21 1.42 -38.82 -0.13
CA SER A 21 2.68 -38.20 -0.56
C SER A 21 2.62 -36.76 -1.07
N SER A 22 3.19 -35.90 -0.22
CA SER A 22 4.28 -34.98 -0.56
C SER A 22 4.11 -34.13 -1.81
N SER A 23 4.01 -32.82 -1.64
CA SER A 23 5.02 -31.88 -2.16
C SER A 23 4.62 -30.44 -1.86
N ALA A 24 5.60 -29.72 -1.35
CA ALA A 24 5.60 -28.27 -1.22
C ALA A 24 5.27 -27.62 -2.56
N PHE A 25 4.21 -26.81 -2.61
CA PHE A 25 3.97 -25.90 -3.72
C PHE A 25 4.90 -24.70 -3.60
N GLY A 26 6.15 -24.88 -4.02
CA GLY A 26 6.96 -23.83 -4.59
C GLY A 26 6.48 -23.60 -6.03
N LEU A 27 5.91 -22.43 -6.29
CA LEU A 27 5.58 -22.00 -7.65
C LEU A 27 6.85 -21.48 -8.34
N SER A 28 7.54 -22.38 -9.04
CA SER A 28 8.49 -22.08 -10.11
C SER A 28 7.70 -21.82 -11.39
N ILE A 29 7.61 -20.56 -11.81
CA ILE A 29 7.10 -20.18 -13.13
C ILE A 29 8.32 -19.97 -14.04
N GLY A 30 8.38 -20.77 -15.10
CA GLY A 30 9.41 -20.73 -16.13
C GLY A 30 9.42 -19.40 -16.89
N VAL A 31 10.64 -18.98 -17.24
CA VAL A 31 10.93 -17.83 -18.09
C VAL A 31 11.09 -18.34 -19.53
N PRO A 32 10.28 -17.88 -20.51
CA PRO A 32 10.65 -18.03 -21.90
C PRO A 32 11.70 -16.98 -22.28
N SER A 33 12.74 -17.47 -22.94
CA SER A 33 13.79 -16.69 -23.58
C SER A 33 13.32 -16.08 -24.91
N VAL A 34 14.14 -15.16 -25.42
CA VAL A 34 14.29 -14.68 -26.81
C VAL A 34 13.55 -13.39 -27.18
N GLY A 35 14.34 -12.41 -27.66
CA GLY A 35 13.87 -11.39 -28.60
C GLY A 35 14.50 -10.01 -28.44
N THR A 36 15.76 -9.83 -28.84
CA THR A 36 16.39 -8.51 -29.03
C THR A 36 15.89 -7.89 -30.34
N SER A 37 15.33 -6.68 -30.30
CA SER A 37 15.61 -5.61 -31.28
C SER A 37 15.00 -4.25 -30.89
N PRO A 38 15.59 -3.13 -31.35
CA PRO A 38 15.39 -1.78 -30.81
C PRO A 38 14.35 -0.99 -31.61
N GLY A 39 13.56 -0.16 -30.93
CA GLY A 39 12.61 0.72 -31.62
C GLY A 39 11.79 1.57 -30.66
N LEU A 40 11.74 2.86 -30.94
CA LEU A 40 11.00 3.88 -30.23
C LEU A 40 9.50 3.60 -30.09
N ALA A 41 8.90 4.33 -29.15
CA ALA A 41 7.47 4.64 -28.98
C ALA A 41 6.59 3.62 -28.24
N GLY A 42 5.96 4.11 -27.17
CA GLY A 42 4.74 3.51 -26.60
C GLY A 42 4.94 2.46 -25.52
N LYS A 43 5.44 2.81 -24.32
CA LYS A 43 5.41 1.89 -23.16
C LYS A 43 4.19 2.11 -22.27
N ARG A 44 3.18 1.28 -22.58
CA ARG A 44 2.19 0.71 -21.67
C ARG A 44 2.82 0.37 -20.30
N TRP A 45 2.20 0.86 -19.23
CA TRP A 45 2.48 0.43 -17.86
C TRP A 45 1.80 -0.92 -17.60
N GLY A 46 2.47 -2.00 -17.95
CA GLY A 46 2.07 -3.36 -17.60
C GLY A 46 3.27 -4.13 -17.06
N GLY A 47 3.22 -4.52 -15.78
CA GLY A 47 4.05 -5.58 -15.19
C GLY A 47 5.54 -5.30 -15.04
N ILE A 48 5.95 -4.73 -13.90
CA ILE A 48 7.34 -4.87 -13.41
C ILE A 48 7.31 -5.95 -12.33
N GLY A 49 7.53 -7.19 -12.75
CA GLY A 49 7.98 -8.28 -11.89
C GLY A 49 9.44 -8.58 -12.20
N GLY A 50 10.29 -8.60 -11.18
CA GLY A 50 11.57 -9.32 -11.22
C GLY A 50 12.74 -8.66 -11.95
N ALA A 51 13.22 -7.52 -11.43
CA ALA A 51 14.65 -7.23 -11.47
C ALA A 51 15.05 -6.71 -10.10
N VAL A 52 16.15 -7.22 -9.55
CA VAL A 52 16.80 -6.66 -8.36
C VAL A 52 17.26 -5.26 -8.71
N VAL A 53 16.35 -4.31 -8.54
CA VAL A 53 16.71 -2.91 -8.61
C VAL A 53 16.51 -2.39 -7.21
N GLY A 54 17.59 -2.45 -6.44
CA GLY A 54 17.87 -1.44 -5.42
C GLY A 54 17.99 -0.10 -6.13
N VAL A 55 16.90 0.39 -6.73
CA VAL A 55 16.86 1.71 -7.31
C VAL A 55 16.90 2.64 -6.11
N THR A 56 18.08 3.18 -5.82
CA THR A 56 18.14 4.57 -5.43
C THR A 56 17.40 5.33 -6.54
N LEU A 57 16.08 5.50 -6.39
CA LEU A 57 15.29 6.36 -7.27
C LEU A 57 15.83 7.76 -7.01
N SER A 58 16.88 8.06 -7.77
CA SER A 58 17.43 9.38 -8.05
C SER A 58 16.29 10.30 -8.46
N ALA A 59 16.50 11.62 -8.41
CA ALA A 59 15.45 12.62 -8.58
C ALA A 59 14.50 12.34 -9.78
N VAL A 60 15.02 11.73 -10.84
CA VAL A 60 14.32 11.26 -12.05
C VAL A 60 13.10 10.37 -11.75
N GLY A 61 13.20 9.49 -10.75
CA GLY A 61 12.13 8.53 -10.43
C GLY A 61 10.87 9.16 -9.83
N VAL A 62 10.98 10.34 -9.21
CA VAL A 62 9.85 11.02 -8.57
C VAL A 62 9.04 11.82 -9.61
N GLU A 63 9.70 12.49 -10.55
CA GLU A 63 9.01 13.23 -11.61
C GLU A 63 8.25 12.30 -12.57
N ALA A 64 8.78 11.10 -12.87
CA ALA A 64 8.08 10.11 -13.69
C ALA A 64 6.73 9.65 -13.10
N MET A 65 6.52 9.83 -11.79
CA MET A 65 5.26 9.47 -11.12
C MET A 65 4.25 10.62 -11.09
N LYS A 66 4.65 11.84 -11.47
CA LYS A 66 3.80 13.03 -11.40
C LYS A 66 2.54 12.89 -12.26
N ASP A 67 2.68 12.38 -13.48
CA ASP A 67 1.55 12.17 -14.40
C ASP A 67 0.59 11.10 -13.86
N TYR A 68 1.12 10.01 -13.31
CA TYR A 68 0.32 8.99 -12.64
C TYR A 68 -0.47 9.57 -11.46
N VAL A 69 0.16 10.40 -10.63
CA VAL A 69 -0.49 11.04 -9.49
C VAL A 69 -1.58 12.02 -9.93
N ARG A 70 -1.29 12.82 -10.98
CA ARG A 70 -2.25 13.75 -11.57
C ARG A 70 -3.47 13.02 -12.15
N ALA A 71 -3.27 11.91 -12.85
CA ALA A 71 -4.35 11.08 -13.41
C ALA A 71 -5.34 10.60 -12.32
N HIS A 72 -4.87 10.42 -11.09
CA HIS A 72 -5.70 10.00 -9.95
C HIS A 72 -6.17 11.18 -9.07
N ARG A 73 -6.10 12.42 -9.59
CA ARG A 73 -6.58 13.64 -8.93
C ARG A 73 -6.00 13.83 -7.51
N VAL A 74 -4.77 13.38 -7.31
CA VAL A 74 -4.00 13.64 -6.10
C VAL A 74 -3.10 14.86 -6.37
N PRO A 75 -3.08 15.88 -5.48
CA PRO A 75 -2.22 17.03 -5.68
C PRO A 75 -0.75 16.61 -5.58
N TRP A 76 0.08 17.19 -6.43
CA TRP A 76 1.53 17.05 -6.38
C TRP A 76 2.13 18.16 -5.51
N PRO A 77 3.17 17.90 -4.71
CA PRO A 77 3.84 18.97 -3.95
C PRO A 77 4.41 20.05 -4.88
N ASN A 78 4.49 21.29 -4.41
CA ASN A 78 5.16 22.37 -5.12
C ASN A 78 6.66 22.41 -4.74
N ALA A 79 7.53 22.23 -5.75
CA ALA A 79 8.99 22.31 -5.60
C ALA A 79 9.47 23.71 -5.17
N ASP A 80 8.73 24.74 -5.58
CA ASP A 80 9.05 26.15 -5.32
C ASP A 80 8.39 26.68 -4.05
N SER A 81 7.79 25.81 -3.23
CA SER A 81 7.28 26.23 -1.93
C SER A 81 8.42 26.59 -0.98
N THR A 82 8.20 27.57 -0.09
CA THR A 82 9.16 27.96 0.95
C THR A 82 9.61 26.75 1.79
N THR A 83 8.69 25.84 2.10
CA THR A 83 8.97 24.58 2.81
C THR A 83 9.91 23.66 2.02
N ALA A 84 9.68 23.49 0.71
CA ALA A 84 10.55 22.68 -0.14
C ALA A 84 11.97 23.27 -0.21
N ARG A 85 12.11 24.59 -0.41
CA ARG A 85 13.42 25.27 -0.43
C ARG A 85 14.15 25.17 0.90
N LYS A 86 13.46 25.41 2.02
CA LYS A 86 14.00 25.34 3.39
C LYS A 86 14.46 23.93 3.76
N HIS A 87 13.73 22.92 3.32
CA HIS A 87 13.97 21.52 3.70
C HIS A 87 14.51 20.65 2.56
N ARG A 88 15.20 21.25 1.58
CA ARG A 88 15.76 20.52 0.42
C ARG A 88 16.84 19.51 0.80
N LYS A 89 17.63 19.79 1.84
CA LYS A 89 18.71 18.92 2.34
C LYS A 89 18.29 18.08 3.56
N THR A 90 17.09 18.29 4.10
CA THR A 90 16.61 17.54 5.27
C THR A 90 16.18 16.13 4.85
N ALA A 91 16.68 15.11 5.54
CA ALA A 91 16.25 13.73 5.34
C ALA A 91 14.88 13.45 6.00
N TYR A 92 14.03 12.70 5.31
CA TYR A 92 12.70 12.31 5.77
C TYR A 92 12.50 10.79 5.66
N ASN A 93 11.62 10.26 6.51
CA ASN A 93 11.07 8.92 6.38
C ASN A 93 9.59 9.01 5.98
N LEU A 94 9.17 8.13 5.09
CA LEU A 94 7.77 7.90 4.76
C LEU A 94 7.25 6.72 5.58
N TYR A 95 6.11 6.90 6.24
CA TYR A 95 5.43 5.85 6.98
C TYR A 95 4.00 5.65 6.47
N GLN A 96 3.44 4.49 6.80
CA GLN A 96 2.02 4.22 6.66
C GLN A 96 1.44 3.80 8.01
N ILE A 97 0.19 4.16 8.23
CA ILE A 97 -0.65 3.67 9.33
C ILE A 97 -1.76 2.84 8.69
N TRP A 98 -1.93 1.61 9.15
CA TRP A 98 -3.04 0.75 8.76
C TRP A 98 -3.87 0.38 9.99
N MET A 99 -5.07 -0.09 9.73
CA MET A 99 -6.09 -0.42 10.72
C MET A 99 -6.88 -1.65 10.27
N THR A 100 -7.60 -2.27 11.18
CA THR A 100 -8.60 -3.28 10.83
C THR A 100 -9.98 -2.63 10.79
N ARG A 101 -10.69 -2.76 9.65
CA ARG A 101 -12.03 -2.16 9.49
C ARG A 101 -13.07 -2.94 10.31
N LYS A 102 -13.84 -2.23 11.15
CA LYS A 102 -14.86 -2.84 12.02
C LYS A 102 -15.90 -3.65 11.24
N LYS A 103 -16.32 -3.16 10.07
CA LYS A 103 -17.35 -3.80 9.24
C LYS A 103 -16.89 -5.12 8.59
N THR A 104 -15.61 -5.22 8.21
CA THR A 104 -15.14 -6.31 7.34
C THR A 104 -14.06 -7.20 7.97
N GLY A 105 -13.45 -6.80 9.09
CA GLY A 105 -12.29 -7.52 9.65
C GLY A 105 -10.99 -7.42 8.81
N ASN A 106 -11.06 -6.87 7.60
CA ASN A 106 -9.91 -6.68 6.73
C ASN A 106 -9.02 -5.49 7.13
N LYS A 107 -7.71 -5.63 6.87
CA LYS A 107 -6.75 -4.54 6.98
C LYS A 107 -6.99 -3.50 5.89
N ASP A 108 -6.93 -2.22 6.27
CA ASP A 108 -7.04 -1.10 5.37
C ASP A 108 -6.09 0.03 5.78
N LEU A 109 -5.74 0.88 4.83
CA LEU A 109 -4.88 2.02 5.09
C LEU A 109 -5.67 3.11 5.80
N PHE A 110 -5.13 3.58 6.93
CA PHE A 110 -5.63 4.77 7.58
C PHE A 110 -4.99 6.02 6.99
N LYS A 111 -3.65 6.05 6.84
CA LYS A 111 -2.92 7.25 6.41
C LYS A 111 -1.51 6.94 5.89
N TYR A 112 -1.04 7.74 4.94
CA TYR A 112 0.40 7.93 4.69
C TYR A 112 0.89 9.23 5.32
N GLY A 113 2.16 9.29 5.67
CA GLY A 113 2.75 10.53 6.16
C GLY A 113 4.26 10.51 6.10
N ILE A 114 4.84 11.71 6.10
CA ILE A 114 6.29 11.88 6.22
C ILE A 114 6.68 12.45 7.59
N THR A 115 7.88 12.12 8.04
CA THR A 115 8.49 12.71 9.22
C THR A 115 9.97 12.97 8.96
N ARG A 116 10.55 13.99 9.59
CA ARG A 116 12.01 14.21 9.50
C ARG A 116 12.70 13.01 10.13
N LEU A 117 13.82 12.58 9.55
CA LEU A 117 14.61 11.45 10.04
C LEU A 117 14.99 11.64 11.53
N ALA A 118 15.40 12.85 11.90
CA ALA A 118 15.76 13.22 13.27
C ALA A 118 14.62 13.07 14.29
N LEU A 119 13.35 13.09 13.86
CA LEU A 119 12.19 12.90 14.76
C LEU A 119 11.85 11.42 14.96
N GLY A 120 12.42 10.52 14.15
CA GLY A 120 12.21 9.08 14.24
C GLY A 120 10.73 8.69 14.30
N LYS A 121 10.41 7.74 15.19
CA LYS A 121 9.08 7.13 15.33
C LYS A 121 8.03 7.95 16.09
N GLY A 122 8.39 9.10 16.67
CA GLY A 122 7.46 9.85 17.53
C GLY A 122 6.18 10.30 16.81
N ARG A 123 6.32 10.79 15.56
CA ARG A 123 5.19 11.26 14.75
C ARG A 123 4.20 10.15 14.33
N PRO A 124 4.63 9.00 13.77
CA PRO A 124 3.67 7.93 13.48
C PRO A 124 3.03 7.35 14.75
N GLN A 125 3.79 7.22 15.85
CA GLN A 125 3.28 6.66 17.10
C GLN A 125 2.15 7.52 17.70
N SER A 126 2.32 8.85 17.72
CA SER A 126 1.29 9.76 18.26
C SER A 126 -0.02 9.75 17.47
N GLN A 127 0.00 9.27 16.23
CA GLN A 127 -1.18 9.18 15.37
C GLN A 127 -1.98 7.88 15.58
N ILE A 128 -1.43 6.88 16.29
CA ILE A 128 -2.12 5.60 16.56
C ILE A 128 -3.36 5.80 17.43
N GLY A 129 -3.27 6.63 18.48
CA GLY A 129 -4.43 6.91 19.34
C GLY A 129 -5.60 7.52 18.57
N THR A 130 -5.32 8.45 17.65
CA THR A 130 -6.35 9.02 16.76
C THR A 130 -6.93 7.99 15.79
N CYS A 131 -6.10 7.08 15.28
CA CYS A 131 -6.57 5.98 14.42
C CYS A 131 -7.52 5.05 15.19
N ASN A 132 -7.16 4.64 16.40
CA ASN A 132 -7.98 3.75 17.25
C ASN A 132 -9.31 4.37 17.69
N ARG A 133 -9.40 5.71 17.76
CA ARG A 133 -10.65 6.42 18.09
C ARG A 133 -11.64 6.55 16.91
N ASN A 134 -11.26 6.14 15.70
CA ASN A 134 -12.13 6.26 14.54
C ASN A 134 -13.24 5.18 14.55
N ALA A 135 -14.49 5.57 14.34
CA ALA A 135 -15.65 4.66 14.41
C ALA A 135 -15.63 3.51 13.38
N ALA A 136 -14.91 3.66 12.26
CA ALA A 136 -14.76 2.63 11.24
C ALA A 136 -13.71 1.55 11.59
N VAL A 137 -13.09 1.64 12.77
CA VAL A 137 -11.90 0.88 13.16
C VAL A 137 -12.16 -0.03 14.35
N VAL A 138 -11.57 -1.23 14.33
CA VAL A 138 -11.54 -2.11 15.51
C VAL A 138 -10.60 -1.50 16.55
N LYS A 139 -11.05 -1.40 17.80
CA LYS A 139 -10.25 -0.85 18.91
C LYS A 139 -8.87 -1.53 18.96
N ASP A 140 -7.83 -0.73 19.16
CA ASP A 140 -6.44 -1.18 19.30
C ASP A 140 -5.88 -1.99 18.11
N SER A 141 -6.47 -1.84 16.92
CA SER A 141 -6.00 -2.52 15.70
C SER A 141 -5.09 -1.68 14.80
N CYS A 142 -4.84 -0.42 15.17
CA CYS A 142 -3.99 0.45 14.38
C CYS A 142 -2.51 0.20 14.62
N HIS A 143 -1.77 0.09 13.53
CA HIS A 143 -0.33 -0.10 13.55
C HIS A 143 0.33 0.76 12.48
N TRP A 144 1.64 0.96 12.60
CA TRP A 144 2.42 1.73 11.64
C TRP A 144 3.72 1.03 11.25
N ARG A 145 4.26 1.39 10.10
CA ARG A 145 5.56 0.92 9.61
C ARG A 145 6.20 1.95 8.69
N TRP A 146 7.53 1.88 8.59
CA TRP A 146 8.26 2.60 7.56
C TRP A 146 7.96 2.00 6.19
N VAL A 147 7.66 2.87 5.23
CA VAL A 147 7.48 2.53 3.81
C VAL A 147 8.78 2.79 3.06
N ARG A 148 9.42 3.93 3.35
CA ARG A 148 10.73 4.32 2.83
C ARG A 148 11.47 5.14 3.89
N VAL A 149 12.79 4.98 3.93
CA VAL A 149 13.67 5.69 4.86
C VAL A 149 14.70 6.52 4.09
N HIS A 150 15.28 7.53 4.75
CA HIS A 150 16.37 8.36 4.22
C HIS A 150 16.06 9.07 2.88
N ILE A 151 14.82 9.54 2.71
CA ILE A 151 14.43 10.33 1.53
C ILE A 151 15.02 11.73 1.66
N ALA A 152 15.92 12.09 0.74
CA ALA A 152 16.52 13.41 0.71
C ALA A 152 15.50 14.46 0.24
N GLY A 153 15.18 15.42 1.10
CA GLY A 153 14.39 16.59 0.78
C GLY A 153 12.88 16.42 0.97
N TRP A 154 12.24 17.48 1.46
CA TRP A 154 10.79 17.50 1.71
C TRP A 154 9.97 17.26 0.45
N TYR A 155 10.33 17.89 -0.67
CA TYR A 155 9.61 17.75 -1.94
C TYR A 155 9.56 16.29 -2.41
N ARG A 156 10.71 15.60 -2.43
CA ARG A 156 10.78 14.19 -2.83
C ARG A 156 10.00 13.28 -1.87
N ALA A 157 10.09 13.53 -0.56
CA ALA A 157 9.31 12.79 0.44
C ALA A 157 7.80 12.94 0.22
N ARG A 158 7.33 14.15 -0.11
CA ARG A 158 5.93 14.41 -0.43
C ARG A 158 5.50 13.84 -1.77
N GLY A 159 6.36 13.84 -2.78
CA GLY A 159 6.09 13.18 -4.06
C GLY A 159 5.90 11.67 -3.89
N TRP A 160 6.69 11.05 -3.01
CA TRP A 160 6.48 9.67 -2.59
C TRP A 160 5.13 9.47 -1.89
N GLU A 161 4.81 10.28 -0.88
CA GLU A 161 3.49 10.25 -0.22
C GLU A 161 2.33 10.39 -1.22
N ALA A 162 2.44 11.32 -2.17
CA ALA A 162 1.48 11.53 -3.25
C ALA A 162 1.27 10.27 -4.09
N THR A 163 2.37 9.63 -4.48
CA THR A 163 2.38 8.40 -5.28
C THR A 163 1.65 7.27 -4.56
N TYR A 164 1.97 7.04 -3.28
CA TYR A 164 1.31 5.99 -2.51
C TYR A 164 -0.18 6.31 -2.30
N CYS A 165 -0.55 7.58 -2.10
CA CYS A 165 -1.95 7.99 -2.03
C CYS A 165 -2.68 7.73 -3.35
N ALA A 166 -2.08 8.09 -4.49
CA ALA A 166 -2.65 7.84 -5.82
C ALA A 166 -2.87 6.35 -6.08
N ARG A 167 -1.90 5.49 -5.71
CA ARG A 167 -2.04 4.02 -5.79
C ARG A 167 -3.16 3.47 -4.90
N TYR A 168 -3.45 4.13 -3.78
CA TYR A 168 -4.57 3.75 -2.93
C TYR A 168 -5.90 4.18 -3.57
N VAL A 169 -5.98 5.44 -4.03
CA VAL A 169 -7.16 5.98 -4.74
C VAL A 169 -7.48 5.14 -5.97
N ALA A 170 -6.49 4.75 -6.77
CA ALA A 170 -6.66 3.88 -7.94
C ALA A 170 -7.34 2.54 -7.62
N ARG A 171 -7.08 1.97 -6.43
CA ARG A 171 -7.59 0.65 -6.03
C ARG A 171 -8.90 0.71 -5.26
N LYS A 172 -9.16 1.82 -4.56
CA LYS A 172 -10.27 1.95 -3.62
C LYS A 172 -11.30 2.99 -4.05
N ASN A 173 -11.01 3.79 -5.08
CA ASN A 173 -11.83 4.90 -5.56
C ASN A 173 -12.19 5.95 -4.47
N HIS A 174 -11.46 5.95 -3.35
CA HIS A 174 -11.61 6.92 -2.28
C HIS A 174 -10.26 7.15 -1.59
N ARG A 175 -10.18 8.22 -0.79
CA ARG A 175 -8.98 8.56 -0.01
C ARG A 175 -8.91 7.74 1.29
N PRO A 176 -7.70 7.59 1.88
CA PRO A 176 -7.56 6.95 3.19
C PRO A 176 -8.32 7.72 4.27
N LEU A 177 -8.95 7.02 5.22
CA LEU A 177 -9.84 7.62 6.22
C LEU A 177 -9.17 8.69 7.10
N GLY A 178 -7.88 8.52 7.41
CA GLY A 178 -7.09 9.47 8.19
C GLY A 178 -6.53 10.65 7.39
N MET A 179 -6.86 10.77 6.10
CA MET A 179 -6.37 11.82 5.21
C MET A 179 -7.52 12.62 4.61
N LYS A 180 -7.78 13.83 5.14
CA LYS A 180 -8.75 14.77 4.54
C LYS A 180 -8.41 15.09 3.08
N ARG A 181 -7.12 15.24 2.79
CA ARG A 181 -6.56 15.39 1.45
C ARG A 181 -5.30 14.55 1.31
N CYS A 182 -5.05 14.02 0.11
CA CYS A 182 -3.74 13.50 -0.24
C CYS A 182 -2.76 14.67 -0.40
N VAL A 183 -1.49 14.44 -0.03
CA VAL A 183 -0.40 15.43 0.12
C VAL A 183 -0.80 16.61 0.99
#